data_AF-A0A955NEP4-F1
#
_entry.id   AF-A0A955NEP4-F1
#
_cell.length_a   1.000
_cell.length_b   1.000
_cell.length_c   1.000
_cell.angle_alpha   90.00
_cell.angle_beta   90.00
_cell.angle_gamma   90.00
#
_symmetry.space_group_name_H-M   'P 1'
#
loop_
_entity.id
_entity.type
_entity.pdbx_description
1 polymer ?
#
loop_
_entity_poly.entity_id
_entity_poly.type
_entity_poly.pdbx_seq_one_letter_code
_entity_poly.pdbx_strand_id
1 'polypeptide(L)'
;MRQLCRWALKREVHVHRLLEGVRGIPKLVAVLDRDRYLIEWIDGQPLSSFKKVQMPAPFFSDLENVMAEMHSRGVAHGDLRNRNIMVTSEGRPMVIDFSTAWWRTPLWRRPIFQFFKRLDDRRLAKSKQKFCPETLNEMEEKILESDPWYHRVGSIYRHWIYPKVKGREEKRN
;
A
#
# COMPACT_ATOMS: atom_id res chain seq x y z
N MET A 1 -3.97 -24.48 -0.98
CA MET A 1 -4.48 -23.18 -0.49
C MET A 1 -3.93 -22.79 0.88
N ARG A 2 -4.06 -23.62 1.94
CA ARG A 2 -3.63 -23.31 3.33
C ARG A 2 -2.16 -22.85 3.49
N GLN A 3 -1.22 -23.44 2.75
CA GLN A 3 0.20 -23.08 2.84
C GLN A 3 0.51 -21.67 2.30
N LEU A 4 -0.24 -21.21 1.29
CA LEU A 4 -0.10 -19.86 0.74
C LEU A 4 -0.59 -18.81 1.75
N CYS A 5 -1.72 -19.06 2.41
CA CYS A 5 -2.25 -18.19 3.47
C CYS A 5 -1.26 -18.04 4.62
N ARG A 6 -0.66 -19.16 5.07
CA ARG A 6 0.39 -19.16 6.10
C ARG A 6 1.62 -18.35 5.71
N TRP A 7 2.03 -18.46 4.45
CA TRP A 7 3.15 -17.69 3.94
C TRP A 7 2.84 -16.18 3.92
N ALA A 8 1.64 -15.80 3.47
CA ALA A 8 1.19 -14.41 3.47
C ALA A 8 1.15 -13.83 4.89
N LEU A 9 0.56 -14.56 5.84
CA LEU A 9 0.48 -14.15 7.25
C LEU A 9 1.87 -13.96 7.87
N LYS A 10 2.80 -14.89 7.62
CA LYS A 10 4.19 -14.76 8.10
C LYS A 10 4.87 -13.50 7.56
N ARG A 11 4.61 -13.12 6.30
CA ARG A 11 5.15 -11.89 5.73
C ARG A 11 4.57 -10.66 6.39
N GLU A 12 3.25 -10.63 6.57
CA GLU A 12 2.57 -9.51 7.19
C GLU A 12 3.03 -9.30 8.64
N VAL A 13 3.14 -10.37 9.43
CA VAL A 13 3.71 -10.33 10.78
C VAL A 13 5.16 -9.84 10.75
N HIS A 14 5.97 -10.29 9.78
CA HIS A 14 7.34 -9.80 9.63
C HIS A 14 7.40 -8.29 9.35
N VAL A 15 6.51 -7.79 8.49
CA VAL A 15 6.41 -6.36 8.17
C VAL A 15 5.97 -5.56 9.39
N HIS A 16 4.96 -6.01 10.14
CA HIS A 16 4.56 -5.35 11.38
C HIS A 16 5.71 -5.26 12.40
N ARG A 17 6.55 -6.30 12.51
CA ARG A 17 7.75 -6.26 13.37
C ARG A 17 8.78 -5.24 12.90
N LEU A 18 8.99 -5.10 11.59
CA LEU A 18 9.89 -4.06 11.05
C LEU A 18 9.37 -2.66 11.37
N LEU A 19 8.04 -2.50 11.40
CA LEU A 19 7.35 -1.22 11.61
C LEU A 19 6.96 -0.95 13.06
N GLU A 20 7.46 -1.75 14.01
CA GLU A 20 7.12 -1.61 15.41
C GLU A 20 7.54 -0.22 15.96
N GLY A 21 6.58 0.53 16.50
CA GLY A 21 6.81 1.88 17.02
C GLY A 21 6.58 3.02 16.03
N VAL A 22 6.27 2.74 14.76
CA VAL A 22 5.78 3.77 13.83
C VAL A 22 4.37 4.19 14.26
N ARG A 23 4.16 5.47 14.58
CA ARG A 23 2.89 5.93 15.20
C ARG A 23 1.64 5.72 14.34
N GLY A 24 1.76 5.82 13.02
CA GLY A 24 0.63 5.62 12.09
C GLY A 24 0.46 4.18 11.62
N ILE A 25 0.96 3.20 12.36
CA ILE A 25 0.86 1.78 12.02
C ILE A 25 0.38 1.01 13.27
N PRO A 26 -0.64 0.14 13.14
CA PRO A 26 -1.14 -0.64 14.26
C PRO A 26 -0.06 -1.54 14.86
N LYS A 27 0.01 -1.55 16.19
CA LYS A 27 0.94 -2.43 16.91
C LYS A 27 0.57 -3.90 16.69
N LEU A 28 1.57 -4.75 16.49
CA LEU A 28 1.40 -6.19 16.59
C LEU A 28 1.29 -6.57 18.06
N VAL A 29 0.10 -6.94 18.52
CA VAL A 29 -0.17 -7.29 19.91
C VAL A 29 0.36 -8.68 20.23
N ALA A 30 0.05 -9.66 19.39
CA ALA A 30 0.48 -11.05 19.59
C ALA A 30 0.46 -11.85 18.29
N VAL A 31 1.28 -12.92 18.25
CA VAL A 31 1.17 -13.98 17.25
C VAL A 31 0.65 -15.21 17.97
N LEU A 32 -0.60 -15.60 17.72
CA LEU A 32 -1.26 -16.68 18.46
C LEU A 32 -0.77 -18.05 17.96
N ASP A 33 -0.67 -18.20 16.64
CA ASP A 33 -0.17 -19.41 15.99
C ASP A 33 0.24 -19.15 14.54
N ARG A 34 0.35 -20.21 13.73
CA ARG A 34 0.77 -20.13 12.33
C ARG A 34 -0.27 -19.51 11.39
N ASP A 35 -1.51 -19.42 11.84
CA ASP A 35 -2.70 -19.04 11.07
C ASP A 35 -3.37 -17.77 11.64
N ARG A 36 -2.92 -17.25 12.80
CA ARG A 36 -3.56 -16.10 13.49
C ARG A 36 -2.57 -15.17 14.18
N TYR A 37 -2.82 -13.86 14.09
CA TYR A 37 -2.15 -12.81 14.84
C TYR A 37 -3.15 -11.73 15.24
N LEU A 38 -2.77 -10.91 16.22
CA LEU A 38 -3.56 -9.80 16.74
C LEU A 38 -2.81 -8.50 16.50
N ILE A 39 -3.52 -7.49 16.02
CA ILE A 39 -3.05 -6.12 15.92
C ILE A 39 -3.95 -5.20 16.76
N GLU A 40 -3.41 -4.04 17.06
CA GLU A 40 -4.15 -2.95 17.70
C GLU A 40 -5.45 -2.65 16.95
N TRP A 41 -6.54 -2.53 17.73
CA TRP A 41 -7.81 -2.05 17.20
C TRP A 41 -7.73 -0.56 16.90
N ILE A 42 -8.21 -0.17 15.73
CA ILE A 42 -8.25 1.22 15.30
C ILE A 42 -9.69 1.70 15.39
N ASP A 43 -9.96 2.60 16.32
CA ASP A 43 -11.23 3.31 16.36
C ASP A 43 -11.24 4.39 15.27
N GLY A 44 -11.94 4.12 14.17
CA GLY A 44 -11.93 4.99 13.01
C GLY A 44 -12.63 4.40 11.80
N GLN A 45 -12.55 5.11 10.67
CA GLN A 45 -13.13 4.68 9.40
C GLN A 45 -12.11 4.71 8.27
N PRO A 46 -12.22 3.83 7.26
CA PRO A 46 -11.39 3.91 6.07
C PRO A 46 -11.56 5.26 5.37
N LEU A 47 -10.48 5.86 4.87
CA LEU A 47 -10.48 7.10 4.10
C LEU A 47 -11.39 7.00 2.87
N SER A 48 -11.58 5.80 2.31
CA SER A 48 -12.53 5.56 1.21
C SER A 48 -13.99 5.83 1.55
N SER A 49 -14.37 5.80 2.83
CA SER A 49 -15.74 6.06 3.30
C SER A 49 -16.11 7.55 3.24
N PHE A 50 -15.12 8.43 3.26
CA PHE A 50 -15.33 9.88 3.18
C PHE A 50 -15.59 10.29 1.72
N LYS A 51 -16.78 10.82 1.45
CA LYS A 51 -17.17 11.32 0.12
C LYS A 51 -16.81 12.79 -0.03
N LYS A 52 -15.68 13.11 -0.69
CA LYS A 52 -15.24 14.46 -1.11
C LYS A 52 -15.23 15.55 -0.01
N VAL A 53 -15.44 15.21 1.26
CA VAL A 53 -15.17 16.11 2.38
C VAL A 53 -13.67 16.38 2.33
N GLN A 54 -13.30 17.66 2.27
CA GLN A 54 -11.90 18.07 2.35
C GLN A 54 -11.35 17.53 3.67
N MET A 55 -10.32 16.70 3.58
CA MET A 55 -9.61 16.28 4.78
C MET A 55 -8.79 17.49 5.27
N PRO A 56 -8.67 17.69 6.58
CA PRO A 56 -7.82 18.75 7.10
C PRO A 56 -6.40 18.62 6.53
N ALA A 57 -5.78 19.73 6.11
CA ALA A 57 -4.41 19.72 5.59
C ALA A 57 -3.39 18.97 6.49
N PRO A 58 -3.46 19.05 7.85
CA PRO A 58 -2.58 18.27 8.72
C PRO A 58 -2.66 16.75 8.51
N PHE A 59 -3.81 16.21 8.10
CA PHE A 59 -3.99 14.77 7.90
C PHE A 59 -3.02 14.19 6.86
N PHE A 60 -2.86 14.89 5.72
CA PHE A 60 -1.94 14.43 4.68
C PHE A 60 -0.48 14.66 5.03
N SER A 61 -0.17 15.72 5.78
CA SER A 61 1.18 15.91 6.34
C SER A 61 1.54 14.78 7.32
N ASP A 62 0.62 14.39 8.19
CA ASP A 62 0.81 13.25 9.09
C ASP A 62 0.95 11.94 8.30
N LEU A 63 0.17 11.73 7.24
CA LEU A 63 0.25 10.53 6.42
C LEU A 63 1.59 10.46 5.66
N GLU A 64 2.08 11.59 5.15
CA GLU A 64 3.42 11.71 4.56
C GLU A 64 4.50 11.33 5.57
N ASN A 65 4.40 11.79 6.81
CA ASN A 65 5.33 11.43 7.89
C ASN A 65 5.31 9.92 8.17
N VAL A 66 4.12 9.31 8.22
CA VAL A 66 3.96 7.86 8.41
C VAL A 66 4.60 7.09 7.25
N MET A 67 4.39 7.54 6.01
CA MET A 67 5.00 6.92 4.83
C MET A 67 6.52 7.08 4.81
N ALA A 68 7.03 8.26 5.15
CA ALA A 68 8.46 8.52 5.23
C ALA A 68 9.12 7.64 6.31
N GLU A 69 8.51 7.49 7.48
CA GLU A 69 9.03 6.60 8.52
C GLU A 69 9.01 5.13 8.06
N MET A 70 7.91 4.67 7.47
CA MET A 70 7.78 3.32 6.90
C MET A 70 8.87 3.05 5.85
N HIS A 71 9.08 3.98 4.91
CA HIS A 71 10.09 3.88 3.87
C HIS A 71 11.51 3.93 4.43
N SER A 72 11.76 4.72 5.49
CA SER A 72 13.08 4.80 6.14
C SER A 72 13.48 3.47 6.81
N ARG A 73 12.49 2.75 7.36
CA ARG A 73 12.63 1.37 7.85
C ARG A 73 12.76 0.34 6.73
N GLY A 74 12.72 0.79 5.48
CA GLY A 74 12.92 -0.02 4.30
C GLY A 74 11.71 -0.87 3.95
N VAL A 75 10.50 -0.46 4.33
CA VAL A 75 9.24 -1.11 3.93
C VAL A 75 8.49 -0.22 2.96
N ALA A 76 7.92 -0.79 1.91
CA ALA A 76 6.94 -0.16 1.03
C ALA A 76 5.64 -0.97 1.11
N HIS A 77 4.50 -0.30 1.17
CA HIS A 77 3.20 -0.90 1.40
C HIS A 77 2.69 -1.66 0.15
N GLY A 78 2.84 -1.06 -1.03
CA GLY A 78 2.58 -1.66 -2.33
C GLY A 78 1.13 -1.66 -2.80
N ASP A 79 0.15 -1.49 -1.90
CA ASP A 79 -1.25 -1.25 -2.27
C ASP A 79 -1.93 -0.15 -1.43
N LEU A 80 -1.27 1.02 -1.29
CA LEU A 80 -1.71 2.13 -0.43
C LEU A 80 -2.98 2.84 -0.98
N ARG A 81 -4.11 2.14 -1.04
CA ARG A 81 -5.39 2.71 -1.47
C ARG A 81 -6.11 3.34 -0.29
N ASN A 82 -7.05 4.22 -0.57
CA ASN A 82 -7.84 4.92 0.47
C ASN A 82 -8.62 3.97 1.40
N ARG A 83 -8.86 2.71 1.01
CA ARG A 83 -9.48 1.71 1.89
C ARG A 83 -8.48 1.08 2.90
N ASN A 84 -7.18 1.20 2.65
CA ASN A 84 -6.08 0.73 3.50
C ASN A 84 -5.46 1.89 4.31
N ILE A 85 -6.08 3.06 4.28
CA ILE A 85 -5.76 4.20 5.13
C ILE A 85 -6.98 4.43 6.01
N MET A 86 -6.79 4.35 7.33
CA MET A 86 -7.82 4.64 8.33
C MET A 86 -7.67 6.08 8.81
N VAL A 87 -8.80 6.73 9.04
CA VAL A 87 -8.91 7.99 9.76
C VAL A 87 -9.41 7.65 11.16
N THR A 88 -8.58 7.86 12.18
CA THR A 88 -9.00 7.62 13.57
C THR A 88 -10.09 8.60 14.01
N SER A 89 -10.78 8.31 15.11
CA SER A 89 -11.72 9.25 15.74
C SER A 89 -11.06 10.59 16.13
N GLU A 90 -9.75 10.60 16.37
CA GLU A 90 -8.94 11.79 16.60
C GLU A 90 -8.46 12.49 15.32
N GLY A 91 -8.85 12.00 14.14
CA GLY A 91 -8.47 12.57 12.85
C GLY A 91 -7.03 12.28 12.40
N ARG A 92 -6.38 11.25 12.96
CA ARG A 92 -5.01 10.85 12.60
C ARG A 92 -5.01 9.73 11.54
N PRO A 93 -4.03 9.68 10.63
CA PRO A 93 -3.92 8.60 9.66
C PRO A 93 -3.30 7.34 10.28
N MET A 94 -3.87 6.17 9.95
CA MET A 94 -3.24 4.88 10.18
C MET A 94 -3.22 4.02 8.92
N VAL A 95 -2.09 3.40 8.61
CA VAL A 95 -1.92 2.52 7.44
C VAL A 95 -2.11 1.07 7.88
N ILE A 96 -2.95 0.33 7.15
CA ILE A 96 -3.32 -1.05 7.46
C ILE A 96 -3.18 -1.98 6.26
N ASP A 97 -3.25 -3.29 6.49
CA ASP A 97 -3.19 -4.36 5.47
C ASP A 97 -1.87 -4.35 4.69
N PHE A 98 -0.87 -5.02 5.27
CA PHE A 98 0.47 -5.13 4.71
C PHE A 98 0.67 -6.42 3.91
N SER A 99 -0.41 -7.06 3.47
CA SER A 99 -0.37 -8.31 2.72
C SER A 99 0.47 -8.22 1.43
N THR A 100 0.50 -7.04 0.79
CA THR A 100 1.27 -6.75 -0.43
C THR A 100 2.63 -6.10 -0.19
N ALA A 101 3.01 -5.87 1.08
CA ALA A 101 4.18 -5.07 1.40
C ALA A 101 5.49 -5.74 0.99
N TRP A 102 6.49 -4.90 0.69
CA TRP A 102 7.84 -5.29 0.30
C TRP A 102 8.86 -4.60 1.18
N TRP A 103 9.98 -5.27 1.42
CA TRP A 103 11.06 -4.73 2.23
C TRP A 103 12.42 -4.78 1.53
N ARG A 104 13.28 -3.86 1.92
CA ARG A 104 14.54 -3.51 1.24
C ARG A 104 15.63 -4.56 1.35
N THR A 105 15.61 -5.39 2.40
CA THR A 105 16.67 -6.36 2.70
C THR A 105 16.28 -7.78 2.29
N PRO A 106 17.22 -8.58 1.77
CA PRO A 106 18.64 -8.27 1.46
C PRO A 106 18.81 -7.41 0.19
N LEU A 107 20.05 -6.99 -0.14
CA LEU A 107 20.37 -5.99 -1.18
C LEU A 107 19.72 -6.22 -2.55
N TRP A 108 19.56 -7.47 -2.98
CA TRP A 108 18.90 -7.79 -4.26
C TRP A 108 17.44 -7.35 -4.33
N ARG A 109 16.79 -7.07 -3.18
CA ARG A 109 15.42 -6.54 -3.10
C ARG A 109 15.34 -5.03 -3.24
N ARG A 110 16.45 -4.30 -3.18
CA ARG A 110 16.48 -2.84 -3.34
C ARG A 110 15.73 -2.34 -4.57
N PRO A 111 15.94 -2.86 -5.81
CA PRO A 111 15.19 -2.37 -6.96
C PRO A 111 13.68 -2.61 -6.85
N ILE A 112 13.28 -3.74 -6.27
CA ILE A 112 11.86 -4.08 -6.06
C ILE A 112 11.26 -3.14 -5.01
N PHE A 113 11.95 -2.93 -3.88
CA PHE A 113 11.55 -1.96 -2.87
C PHE A 113 11.38 -0.55 -3.46
N GLN A 114 12.32 -0.08 -4.27
CA GLN A 114 12.22 1.24 -4.92
C GLN A 114 11.03 1.32 -5.88
N PHE A 115 10.70 0.22 -6.56
CA PHE A 115 9.51 0.15 -7.39
C PHE A 115 8.22 0.28 -6.56
N PHE A 116 8.08 -0.49 -5.49
CA PHE A 116 6.90 -0.41 -4.61
C PHE A 116 6.81 0.92 -3.86
N LYS A 117 7.95 1.50 -3.47
CA LYS A 117 8.01 2.84 -2.89
C LYS A 117 7.39 3.88 -3.84
N ARG A 118 7.79 3.86 -5.12
CA ARG A 118 7.21 4.75 -6.15
C ARG A 118 5.70 4.52 -6.36
N LEU A 119 5.23 3.28 -6.20
CA LEU A 119 3.80 2.99 -6.24
C LEU A 119 3.06 3.66 -5.07
N ASP A 120 3.62 3.58 -3.87
CA ASP A 120 3.04 4.24 -2.69
C ASP A 120 3.01 5.77 -2.89
N ASP A 121 4.12 6.38 -3.31
CA ASP A 121 4.22 7.83 -3.54
C ASP A 121 3.15 8.32 -4.53
N ARG A 122 2.96 7.58 -5.65
CA ARG A 122 1.91 7.90 -6.63
C ARG A 122 0.50 7.70 -6.06
N ARG A 123 0.29 6.70 -5.20
CA ARG A 123 -1.02 6.47 -4.57
C ARG A 123 -1.36 7.54 -3.55
N LEU A 124 -0.38 8.00 -2.79
CA LEU A 124 -0.50 9.15 -1.91
C LEU A 124 -0.86 10.40 -2.69
N ALA A 125 -0.13 10.73 -3.76
CA ALA A 125 -0.43 11.87 -4.63
C ALA A 125 -1.85 11.80 -5.21
N LYS A 126 -2.31 10.61 -5.63
CA LYS A 126 -3.71 10.40 -6.09
C LYS A 126 -4.74 10.62 -4.98
N SER A 127 -4.41 10.26 -3.74
CA SER A 127 -5.28 10.50 -2.59
C SER A 127 -5.35 12.00 -2.27
N LYS A 128 -4.20 12.69 -2.24
CA LYS A 128 -4.11 14.15 -2.08
C LYS A 128 -4.89 14.90 -3.14
N GLN A 129 -4.69 14.58 -4.42
CA GLN A 129 -5.46 15.17 -5.53
C GLN A 129 -6.99 15.05 -5.33
N LYS A 130 -7.45 13.94 -4.73
CA LYS A 130 -8.88 13.71 -4.49
C LYS A 130 -9.45 14.50 -3.31
N PHE A 131 -8.69 14.67 -2.24
CA PHE A 131 -9.20 15.17 -0.96
C PHE A 131 -8.65 16.52 -0.50
N CYS A 132 -7.52 16.95 -1.06
CA CYS A 132 -6.81 18.18 -0.72
C CYS A 132 -5.95 18.65 -1.92
N PRO A 133 -6.57 18.92 -3.09
CA PRO A 133 -5.85 19.32 -4.30
C PRO A 133 -4.99 20.59 -4.11
N GLU A 134 -5.35 21.46 -3.18
CA GLU A 134 -4.65 22.70 -2.85
C GLU A 134 -3.25 22.50 -2.23
N THR A 135 -2.94 21.31 -1.71
CA THR A 135 -1.62 21.00 -1.11
C THR A 135 -0.73 20.15 -2.02
N LEU A 136 -1.16 19.95 -3.27
CA LEU A 136 -0.41 19.17 -4.24
C LEU A 136 0.81 19.97 -4.70
N ASN A 137 1.99 19.37 -4.63
CA ASN A 137 3.23 20.01 -5.08
C ASN A 137 3.58 19.63 -6.53
N GLU A 138 4.48 20.40 -7.15
CA GLU A 138 4.90 20.16 -8.54
C GLU A 138 5.50 18.76 -8.77
N MET A 139 6.12 18.16 -7.75
CA MET A 139 6.68 16.80 -7.86
C MET A 139 5.57 15.75 -7.91
N GLU A 140 4.55 15.90 -7.08
CA GLU A 140 3.36 15.05 -7.05
C GLU A 140 2.56 15.17 -8.34
N GLU A 141 2.42 16.38 -8.88
CA GLU A 141 1.82 16.61 -10.21
C GLU A 141 2.58 15.85 -11.30
N LYS A 142 3.91 15.99 -11.36
CA LYS A 142 4.76 15.23 -12.31
C LYS A 142 4.62 13.72 -12.11
N ILE A 143 4.55 13.25 -10.85
CA ILE A 143 4.32 11.84 -10.54
C ILE A 143 2.98 11.39 -11.09
N LEU A 144 1.92 12.21 -11.00
CA LEU A 144 0.58 11.91 -11.50
C LEU A 144 0.51 11.91 -13.03
N GLU A 145 1.14 12.88 -13.69
CA GLU A 145 1.22 13.02 -15.14
C GLU A 145 2.03 11.91 -15.80
N SER A 146 3.09 11.45 -15.13
CA SER A 146 3.91 10.36 -15.66
C SER A 146 3.07 9.09 -15.84
N ASP A 147 2.86 8.67 -17.10
CA ASP A 147 2.24 7.39 -17.39
C ASP A 147 3.23 6.27 -17.03
N PRO A 148 2.93 5.44 -16.02
CA PRO A 148 3.91 4.47 -15.57
C PRO A 148 4.14 3.38 -16.61
N TRP A 149 5.40 2.99 -16.80
CA TRP A 149 5.80 1.92 -17.71
C TRP A 149 5.02 0.60 -17.50
N TYR A 150 4.49 0.31 -16.31
CA TYR A 150 3.68 -0.87 -16.03
C TYR A 150 2.24 -0.81 -16.58
N HIS A 151 1.68 0.37 -16.87
CA HIS A 151 0.47 0.48 -17.71
C HIS A 151 0.77 0.03 -19.15
N ARG A 152 2.00 0.24 -19.61
CA ARG A 152 2.54 -0.29 -20.87
C ARG A 152 2.74 -1.81 -20.81
N VAL A 153 3.16 -2.37 -19.67
CA VAL A 153 3.23 -3.85 -19.48
C VAL A 153 1.84 -4.49 -19.43
N GLY A 154 0.85 -3.81 -18.85
CA GLY A 154 -0.54 -4.24 -18.89
C GLY A 154 -1.10 -4.32 -20.31
N SER A 155 -0.69 -3.41 -21.21
CA SER A 155 -1.02 -3.53 -22.64
C SER A 155 -0.29 -4.70 -23.28
N ILE A 156 0.99 -4.93 -22.98
CA ILE A 156 1.76 -6.09 -23.46
C ILE A 156 1.13 -7.41 -23.02
N TYR A 157 0.72 -7.55 -21.75
CA TYR A 157 0.02 -8.73 -21.26
C TYR A 157 -1.31 -8.94 -22.00
N ARG A 158 -2.10 -7.87 -22.18
CA ARG A 158 -3.39 -7.90 -22.88
C ARG A 158 -3.25 -8.21 -24.38
N HIS A 159 -2.17 -7.76 -25.02
CA HIS A 159 -1.91 -7.97 -26.45
C HIS A 159 -1.21 -9.30 -26.76
N TRP A 160 -0.27 -9.74 -25.92
CA TRP A 160 0.62 -10.87 -26.25
C TRP A 160 0.29 -12.15 -25.48
N ILE A 161 -0.21 -12.02 -24.25
CA ILE A 161 -0.34 -13.16 -23.31
C ILE A 161 -1.80 -13.57 -23.17
N TYR A 162 -2.72 -12.62 -22.99
CA TYR A 162 -4.15 -12.88 -22.82
C TYR A 162 -4.80 -13.66 -23.98
N PRO A 163 -4.52 -13.36 -25.27
CA PRO A 163 -5.09 -14.14 -26.38
C PRO A 163 -4.58 -15.59 -26.42
N LYS A 164 -3.33 -15.82 -25.98
CA LYS A 164 -2.70 -17.17 -25.96
C LYS A 164 -3.23 -18.05 -24.84
N VAL A 165 -3.65 -17.45 -23.72
CA VAL A 165 -4.26 -18.18 -22.59
C VAL A 165 -5.72 -18.52 -22.92
N LYS A 166 -6.49 -17.57 -23.46
CA LYS A 166 -7.88 -17.80 -23.85
C LYS A 166 -8.02 -18.81 -25.01
N GLY A 167 -7.15 -18.74 -26.02
CA GLY A 167 -7.14 -19.70 -27.14
C GLY A 167 -6.72 -21.13 -26.77
N ARG A 168 -6.19 -21.36 -25.56
CA ARG A 168 -5.92 -22.71 -25.03
C ARG A 168 -7.11 -23.32 -24.27
N GLU A 169 -8.03 -22.49 -23.77
CA GLU A 169 -9.25 -22.97 -23.11
C GLU A 169 -10.33 -23.38 -24.12
N GLU A 170 -10.46 -22.66 -25.25
CA GLU A 170 -11.41 -23.01 -26.31
C GLU A 170 -11.06 -24.28 -27.10
N LYS A 171 -9.79 -24.73 -27.09
CA LYS A 171 -9.35 -25.99 -27.73
C LYS A 171 -9.44 -27.21 -26.82
N ARG A 172 -9.91 -27.04 -25.59
CA ARG A 172 -9.99 -28.10 -24.57
C ARG A 172 -11.43 -28.50 -24.22
N ASN A 173 -12.41 -27.93 -24.93
CA ASN A 173 -13.82 -28.33 -24.93
C ASN A 173 -14.20 -28.92 -26.27
#